data_AF-A0A1V5GAE9-F1
#
_entry.id   AF-A0A1V5GAE9-F1
#
_cell.length_a   1.000
_cell.length_b   1.000
_cell.length_c   1.000
_cell.angle_alpha   90.00
_cell.angle_beta   90.00
_cell.angle_gamma   90.00
#
_symmetry.space_group_name_H-M   'P 1'
#
loop_
_entity.id
_entity.type
_entity.pdbx_description
1 polymer ?
#
loop_
_entity_poly.entity_id
_entity_poly.type
_entity_poly.pdbx_seq_one_letter_code
_entity_poly.pdbx_strand_id
1 'polypeptide(L)'
;MENMNIAQNTAIMPEITAQTTLGELLTILGLEPGQKRENKTPKRKTLLETGGDAIADLYGIKVFRNGFALYENGLGKYSVLWLPYCTRFIYCFNKLRDSEMEYLSETKELPSDDFVTWAWTVAVALFGEERITQKMNRGFGNADISADGEDNEDEYNPEPEDEDLEGNFVWDDEPLGVDPLNAVIRRENREEMLATMTGKQREAFILHYKYGWTQQQIADYLELDQTTVRDRLRYALKKTKKYFS
;
A
#
# COMPACT_ATOMS: atom_id res chain seq x y z
N MET A 1 -34.43 45.60 1.45
CA MET A 1 -34.07 44.19 1.72
C MET A 1 -33.38 43.68 0.47
N GLU A 2 -32.08 43.96 0.34
CA GLU A 2 -31.26 43.41 -0.74
C GLU A 2 -30.53 42.20 -0.18
N ASN A 3 -30.92 41.03 -0.65
CA ASN A 3 -30.32 39.77 -0.24
C ASN A 3 -28.93 39.65 -0.89
N MET A 4 -27.91 39.68 -0.04
CA MET A 4 -26.53 39.34 -0.34
C MET A 4 -26.44 37.91 -0.89
N ASN A 5 -26.11 37.78 -2.17
CA ASN A 5 -25.65 36.51 -2.74
C ASN A 5 -24.17 36.37 -2.42
N ILE A 6 -23.85 35.75 -1.27
CA ILE A 6 -22.51 35.27 -0.98
C ILE A 6 -22.29 34.07 -1.89
N ALA A 7 -21.65 34.31 -3.04
CA ALA A 7 -21.14 33.25 -3.89
C ALA A 7 -20.22 32.37 -3.03
N GLN A 8 -20.62 31.12 -2.84
CA GLN A 8 -19.78 30.08 -2.28
C GLN A 8 -18.61 29.89 -3.23
N ASN A 9 -17.45 30.50 -2.92
CA ASN A 9 -16.18 30.13 -3.50
C ASN A 9 -15.87 28.70 -3.03
N THR A 10 -16.39 27.71 -3.74
CA THR A 10 -15.86 26.35 -3.69
C THR A 10 -14.49 26.44 -4.33
N ALA A 11 -13.44 26.61 -3.52
CA ALA A 11 -12.07 26.62 -4.00
C ALA A 11 -11.83 25.30 -4.77
N ILE A 12 -11.74 25.42 -6.10
CA ILE A 12 -11.37 24.31 -6.98
C ILE A 12 -9.96 23.94 -6.57
N MET A 13 -9.80 22.78 -5.93
CA MET A 13 -8.46 22.29 -5.60
C MET A 13 -7.69 22.08 -6.90
N PRO A 14 -6.41 22.48 -6.95
CA PRO A 14 -5.58 22.24 -8.11
C PRO A 14 -5.51 20.73 -8.40
N GLU A 15 -5.58 20.37 -9.68
CA GLU A 15 -5.52 18.99 -10.12
C GLU A 15 -4.14 18.40 -9.81
N ILE A 16 -4.12 17.30 -9.06
CA ILE A 16 -2.88 16.60 -8.69
C ILE A 16 -2.53 15.66 -9.83
N THR A 17 -1.38 15.91 -10.47
CA THR A 17 -0.88 15.10 -11.60
C THR A 17 0.37 14.32 -11.19
N ALA A 18 0.89 13.46 -12.05
CA ALA A 18 2.13 12.71 -11.78
C ALA A 18 3.38 13.60 -11.68
N GLN A 19 3.28 14.85 -12.15
CA GLN A 19 4.37 15.82 -12.22
C GLN A 19 4.36 16.76 -11.02
N THR A 20 3.27 16.76 -10.25
CA THR A 20 3.17 17.49 -8.99
C THR A 20 4.27 17.00 -8.06
N THR A 21 4.99 17.94 -7.44
CA THR A 21 6.05 17.58 -6.49
C THR A 21 5.45 17.21 -5.13
N LEU A 22 6.19 16.50 -4.29
CA LEU A 22 5.74 16.21 -2.93
C LEU A 22 5.50 17.51 -2.14
N GLY A 23 6.32 18.54 -2.32
CA GLY A 23 6.15 19.84 -1.65
C GLY A 23 4.88 20.57 -2.08
N GLU A 24 4.57 20.55 -3.37
CA GLU A 24 3.30 21.08 -3.88
C GLU A 24 2.11 20.29 -3.31
N LEU A 25 2.20 18.97 -3.26
CA LEU A 25 1.15 18.12 -2.69
C LEU A 25 0.92 18.42 -1.20
N LEU A 26 1.98 18.58 -0.41
CA LEU A 26 1.90 18.98 0.99
C LEU A 26 1.24 20.36 1.15
N THR A 27 1.63 21.32 0.31
CA THR A 27 1.05 22.67 0.31
C THR A 27 -0.45 22.64 -0.01
N ILE A 28 -0.88 21.83 -0.99
CA ILE A 28 -2.29 21.64 -1.35
C ILE A 28 -3.10 21.09 -0.18
N LEU A 29 -2.48 20.21 0.62
CA LEU A 29 -3.08 19.61 1.81
C LEU A 29 -2.98 20.48 3.07
N GLY A 30 -2.26 21.61 3.01
CA GLY A 30 -1.99 22.46 4.17
C GLY A 30 -1.10 21.77 5.21
N LEU A 31 -0.15 20.95 4.75
CA LEU A 31 0.77 20.18 5.58
C LEU A 31 2.22 20.66 5.39
N GLU A 32 3.03 20.50 6.43
CA GLU A 32 4.46 20.82 6.40
C GLU A 32 5.32 19.55 6.31
N PRO A 33 6.48 19.59 5.61
CA PRO A 33 7.47 18.52 5.65
C PRO A 33 7.86 18.14 7.09
N GLY A 34 7.86 16.84 7.42
CA GLY A 34 8.18 16.35 8.76
C GLY A 34 7.11 16.63 9.83
N GLN A 35 5.94 17.17 9.46
CA GLN A 35 4.85 17.40 10.41
C GLN A 35 4.42 16.10 11.10
N LYS A 36 4.44 16.09 12.43
CA LYS A 36 3.95 14.97 13.22
C LYS A 36 2.46 14.76 12.98
N ARG A 37 2.06 13.51 12.80
CA ARG A 37 0.65 13.10 12.74
C ARG A 37 -0.03 13.38 14.07
N GLU A 38 -1.25 13.91 14.05
CA GLU A 38 -2.03 14.15 15.28
C GLU A 38 -2.64 12.86 15.85
N ASN A 39 -2.89 11.87 14.98
CA ASN A 39 -3.56 10.62 15.31
C ASN A 39 -2.74 9.40 14.84
N LYS A 40 -3.04 8.22 15.40
CA LYS A 40 -2.44 6.95 14.96
C LYS A 40 -2.73 6.69 13.48
N THR A 41 -1.78 6.05 12.76
CA THR A 41 -2.02 5.64 11.37
C THR A 41 -3.26 4.75 11.27
N PRO A 42 -4.23 5.09 10.40
CA PRO A 42 -5.43 4.28 10.21
C PRO A 42 -5.11 2.94 9.51
N LYS A 43 -5.92 1.92 9.78
CA LYS A 43 -5.99 0.68 8.97
C LYS A 43 -6.40 1.02 7.54
N ARG A 44 -6.07 0.19 6.54
CA ARG A 44 -6.53 0.41 5.15
C ARG A 44 -8.05 0.44 5.08
N LYS A 45 -8.74 -0.51 5.73
CA LYS A 45 -10.23 -0.52 5.76
C LYS A 45 -10.79 0.78 6.33
N THR A 46 -10.26 1.21 7.48
CA THR A 46 -10.69 2.48 8.11
C THR A 46 -10.38 3.68 7.24
N LEU A 47 -9.21 3.72 6.57
CA LEU A 47 -8.85 4.81 5.67
C LEU A 47 -9.77 4.87 4.43
N LEU A 48 -10.14 3.73 3.85
CA LEU A 48 -11.07 3.68 2.72
C LEU A 48 -12.49 4.07 3.12
N GLU A 49 -12.91 3.79 4.35
CA GLU A 49 -14.25 4.14 4.86
C GLU A 49 -14.35 5.60 5.33
N THR A 50 -13.30 6.10 6.00
CA THR A 50 -13.30 7.43 6.67
C THR A 50 -12.55 8.52 5.91
N GLY A 51 -11.63 8.14 5.02
CA GLY A 51 -10.78 9.07 4.27
C GLY A 51 -11.50 9.82 3.14
N GLY A 52 -12.72 9.40 2.80
CA GLY A 52 -13.50 9.94 1.69
C GLY A 52 -12.92 9.60 0.32
N ASP A 53 -13.35 10.31 -0.71
CA ASP A 53 -12.82 10.14 -2.07
C ASP A 53 -11.35 10.56 -2.13
N ALA A 54 -10.54 9.72 -2.79
CA ALA A 54 -9.14 10.03 -3.03
C ALA A 54 -9.01 11.28 -3.91
N ILE A 55 -8.15 12.20 -3.52
CA ILE A 55 -7.86 13.42 -4.29
C ILE A 55 -6.87 13.18 -5.43
N ALA A 56 -6.15 12.06 -5.39
CA ALA A 56 -5.32 11.57 -6.48
C ALA A 56 -5.30 10.03 -6.44
N ASP A 57 -5.35 9.40 -7.61
CA ASP A 57 -5.25 7.94 -7.79
C ASP A 57 -4.37 7.67 -9.01
N LEU A 58 -3.08 7.41 -8.79
CA LEU A 58 -2.08 7.23 -9.84
C LEU A 58 -1.09 6.13 -9.44
N TYR A 59 -0.78 5.23 -10.38
CA TYR A 59 0.25 4.18 -10.24
C TYR A 59 0.13 3.32 -8.97
N GLY A 60 -1.10 2.96 -8.56
CA GLY A 60 -1.32 2.18 -7.35
C GLY A 60 -1.20 3.01 -6.05
N ILE A 61 -1.19 4.33 -6.15
CA ILE A 61 -1.15 5.24 -5.01
C ILE A 61 -2.45 6.04 -4.96
N LYS A 62 -3.16 5.96 -3.83
CA LYS A 62 -4.34 6.76 -3.52
C LYS A 62 -4.01 7.78 -2.43
N VAL A 63 -4.20 9.06 -2.70
CA VAL A 63 -3.98 10.15 -1.73
C VAL A 63 -5.31 10.63 -1.19
N PHE A 64 -5.40 10.85 0.12
CA PHE A 64 -6.60 11.32 0.80
C PHE A 64 -6.41 12.73 1.37
N ARG A 65 -7.52 13.49 1.50
CA ARG A 65 -7.51 14.85 2.06
C ARG A 65 -6.98 14.93 3.48
N ASN A 66 -7.06 13.83 4.22
CA ASN A 66 -6.60 13.77 5.60
C ASN A 66 -5.07 13.70 5.72
N GLY A 67 -4.32 13.70 4.61
CA GLY A 67 -2.85 13.68 4.58
C GLY A 67 -2.22 12.29 4.50
N PHE A 68 -3.05 11.24 4.51
CA PHE A 68 -2.58 9.87 4.31
C PHE A 68 -2.59 9.48 2.83
N ALA A 69 -1.64 8.62 2.47
CA ALA A 69 -1.61 7.95 1.18
C ALA A 69 -1.66 6.43 1.38
N LEU A 70 -2.37 5.72 0.52
CA LEU A 70 -2.35 4.28 0.42
C LEU A 70 -1.51 3.91 -0.81
N TYR A 71 -0.43 3.17 -0.60
CA TYR A 71 0.39 2.61 -1.66
C TYR A 71 0.11 1.11 -1.80
N GLU A 72 -0.05 0.63 -3.04
CA GLU A 72 -0.15 -0.78 -3.39
C GLU A 72 0.89 -1.13 -4.46
N ASN A 73 1.69 -2.17 -4.24
CA ASN A 73 2.81 -2.54 -5.11
C ASN A 73 2.43 -3.44 -6.31
N GLY A 74 1.12 -3.59 -6.57
CA GLY A 74 0.61 -4.46 -7.64
C GLY A 74 0.72 -5.97 -7.37
N LEU A 75 1.31 -6.38 -6.23
CA LEU A 75 1.38 -7.77 -5.77
C LEU A 75 0.36 -8.05 -4.65
N GLY A 76 -0.64 -7.17 -4.50
CA GLY A 76 -1.62 -7.22 -3.40
C GLY A 76 -1.03 -6.87 -2.03
N LYS A 77 0.19 -6.32 -1.97
CA LYS A 77 0.76 -5.75 -0.74
C LYS A 77 0.59 -4.24 -0.75
N TYR A 78 0.30 -3.70 0.42
CA TYR A 78 0.05 -2.28 0.58
C TYR A 78 0.69 -1.72 1.84
N SER A 79 0.86 -0.40 1.88
CA SER A 79 1.26 0.36 3.05
C SER A 79 0.48 1.66 3.13
N VAL A 80 0.08 2.05 4.34
CA VAL A 80 -0.48 3.38 4.59
C VAL A 80 0.65 4.31 4.98
N LEU A 81 0.73 5.48 4.37
CA LEU A 81 1.83 6.43 4.54
C LEU A 81 1.28 7.76 5.01
N TRP A 82 2.00 8.40 5.93
CA TRP A 82 1.77 9.80 6.28
C TRP A 82 2.66 10.64 5.37
N LEU A 83 2.06 11.48 4.50
CA LEU A 83 2.80 12.20 3.46
C LEU A 83 3.94 13.09 4.01
N PRO A 84 3.75 13.83 5.12
CA PRO A 84 4.85 14.59 5.75
C PRO A 84 6.07 13.77 6.15
N TYR A 85 5.95 12.45 6.35
CA TYR A 85 7.10 11.60 6.67
C TYR A 85 7.85 11.13 5.42
N CYS A 86 7.30 11.33 4.23
CA CYS A 86 7.92 10.93 2.96
C CYS A 86 9.02 11.92 2.50
N THR A 87 9.71 12.57 3.44
CA THR A 87 10.69 13.63 3.18
C THR A 87 12.09 13.27 3.65
N ARG A 88 12.21 12.27 4.53
CA ARG A 88 13.49 11.80 5.07
C ARG A 88 13.58 10.29 4.91
N PHE A 89 14.48 9.84 4.04
CA PHE A 89 14.68 8.42 3.78
C PHE A 89 15.98 7.93 4.40
N ILE A 90 15.88 6.97 5.31
CA ILE A 90 17.02 6.24 5.87
C ILE A 90 16.95 4.83 5.30
N TYR A 91 17.93 4.48 4.48
CA TYR A 91 18.08 3.12 4.00
C TYR A 91 18.76 2.28 5.07
N CYS A 92 18.15 1.17 5.46
CA CYS A 92 18.75 0.20 6.38
C CYS A 92 19.31 -0.99 5.57
N PHE A 93 20.62 -1.16 5.62
CA PHE A 93 21.28 -2.37 5.13
C PHE A 93 20.99 -3.56 6.05
N ASN A 94 21.28 -4.77 5.55
CA ASN A 94 21.26 -5.96 6.39
C ASN A 94 22.25 -5.81 7.56
N LYS A 95 21.94 -6.47 8.68
CA LYS A 95 22.82 -6.52 9.85
C LYS A 95 24.23 -6.88 9.43
N LEU A 96 25.16 -5.98 9.73
CA LEU A 96 26.57 -6.16 9.45
C LEU A 96 27.16 -7.11 10.50
N ARG A 97 28.18 -7.88 10.11
CA ARG A 97 29.01 -8.59 11.10
C ARG A 97 29.85 -7.57 11.86
N ASP A 98 30.28 -7.91 13.07
CA ASP A 98 31.14 -7.06 13.90
C ASP A 98 32.38 -6.56 13.13
N SER A 99 32.96 -7.41 12.26
CA SER A 99 34.10 -7.05 11.42
C SER A 99 33.76 -6.11 10.26
N GLU A 100 32.50 -6.00 9.87
CA GLU A 100 32.01 -5.13 8.78
C GLU A 100 31.59 -3.75 9.33
N MET A 101 31.23 -3.65 10.61
CA MET A 101 30.87 -2.40 11.29
C MET A 101 32.03 -1.40 11.43
N GLU A 102 33.28 -1.85 11.32
CA GLU A 102 34.46 -0.96 11.40
C GLU A 102 34.55 0.01 10.21
N TYR A 103 33.95 -0.31 9.07
CA TYR A 103 34.07 0.47 7.85
C TYR A 103 32.75 0.65 7.06
N LEU A 104 31.66 0.01 7.49
CA LEU A 104 30.32 0.17 6.92
C LEU A 104 29.32 0.57 8.00
N SER A 105 28.33 1.36 7.59
CA SER A 105 27.18 1.71 8.41
C SER A 105 25.99 0.87 7.98
N GLU A 106 25.22 0.37 8.95
CA GLU A 106 23.96 -0.33 8.72
C GLU A 106 22.87 0.61 8.22
N THR A 107 23.02 1.91 8.42
CA THR A 107 22.08 2.92 7.94
C THR A 107 22.78 3.94 7.07
N LYS A 108 22.09 4.36 6.00
CA LYS A 108 22.50 5.48 5.18
C LYS A 108 21.33 6.40 4.96
N GLU A 109 21.44 7.61 5.49
CA GLU A 109 20.52 8.69 5.20
C GLU A 109 20.77 9.20 3.77
N LEU A 110 19.71 9.20 2.97
CA LEU A 110 19.75 9.88 1.67
C LEU A 110 19.64 11.39 1.91
N PRO A 111 20.31 12.24 1.10
CA PRO A 111 20.22 13.68 1.23
C PRO A 111 18.75 14.15 1.27
N SER A 112 18.36 14.81 2.37
CA SER A 112 16.97 15.19 2.67
C SER A 112 16.39 16.24 1.72
N ASP A 113 17.25 17.05 1.12
CA ASP A 113 16.83 18.31 0.48
C ASP A 113 16.12 18.09 -0.86
N ASP A 114 16.14 16.88 -1.42
CA ASP A 114 15.63 16.61 -2.76
C ASP A 114 14.22 16.01 -2.78
N PHE A 115 13.76 15.31 -1.74
CA PHE A 115 12.50 14.54 -1.82
C PHE A 115 11.25 15.43 -2.01
N VAL A 116 11.27 16.64 -1.44
CA VAL A 116 10.20 17.62 -1.60
C VAL A 116 10.08 18.08 -3.07
N THR A 117 11.18 18.04 -3.82
CA THR A 117 11.24 18.41 -5.24
C THR A 117 10.89 17.24 -6.17
N TRP A 118 10.91 16.01 -5.66
CA TRP A 118 10.57 14.83 -6.46
C TRP A 118 9.08 14.77 -6.72
N ALA A 119 8.72 14.10 -7.82
CA ALA A 119 7.33 13.75 -8.09
C ALA A 119 6.76 12.96 -6.90
N TRP A 120 5.60 13.37 -6.42
CA TRP A 120 4.99 12.76 -5.22
C TRP A 120 4.79 11.25 -5.39
N THR A 121 4.49 10.79 -6.61
CA THR A 121 4.32 9.37 -6.91
C THR A 121 5.60 8.57 -6.68
N VAL A 122 6.76 9.15 -7.00
CA VAL A 122 8.07 8.50 -6.82
C VAL A 122 8.42 8.44 -5.34
N ALA A 123 8.23 9.54 -4.61
CA ALA A 123 8.47 9.58 -3.17
C ALA A 123 7.58 8.54 -2.46
N VAL A 124 6.27 8.60 -2.67
CA VAL A 124 5.33 7.69 -1.99
C VAL A 124 5.60 6.22 -2.34
N ALA A 125 5.92 5.90 -3.59
CA ALA A 125 6.30 4.53 -3.97
C ALA A 125 7.58 4.06 -3.27
N LEU A 126 8.63 4.89 -3.20
CA LEU A 126 9.88 4.55 -2.51
C LEU A 126 9.64 4.22 -1.03
N PHE A 127 8.94 5.09 -0.32
CA PHE A 127 8.63 4.89 1.10
C PHE A 127 7.68 3.71 1.31
N GLY A 128 6.73 3.49 0.40
CA GLY A 128 5.80 2.38 0.45
C GLY A 128 6.49 1.03 0.26
N GLU A 129 7.35 0.90 -0.75
CA GLU A 129 8.10 -0.33 -1.01
C GLU A 129 9.08 -0.66 0.11
N GLU A 130 9.76 0.34 0.67
CA GLU A 130 10.66 0.14 1.79
C GLU A 130 9.88 -0.39 3.01
N ARG A 131 8.71 0.18 3.33
CA ARG A 131 7.86 -0.33 4.42
C ARG A 131 7.36 -1.75 4.17
N ILE A 132 6.95 -2.07 2.94
CA ILE A 132 6.54 -3.42 2.57
C ILE A 132 7.72 -4.38 2.72
N THR A 133 8.91 -3.99 2.26
CA THR A 133 10.15 -4.78 2.36
C THR A 133 10.54 -5.04 3.81
N GLN A 134 10.54 -4.01 4.66
CA GLN A 134 10.82 -4.16 6.09
C GLN A 134 9.80 -5.07 6.77
N LYS A 135 8.51 -4.95 6.43
CA LYS A 135 7.47 -5.86 6.93
C LYS A 135 7.71 -7.30 6.48
N MET A 136 8.10 -7.52 5.23
CA MET A 136 8.42 -8.85 4.70
C MET A 136 9.65 -9.47 5.35
N ASN A 137 10.62 -8.64 5.77
CA ASN A 137 11.84 -9.08 6.42
C ASN A 137 11.68 -9.32 7.94
N ARG A 138 10.49 -9.04 8.53
CA ARG A 138 10.19 -9.36 9.93
C ARG A 138 10.19 -10.88 10.12
N GLY A 139 11.22 -11.41 10.80
CA GLY A 139 11.39 -12.83 11.10
C GLY A 139 12.75 -13.42 10.70
N PHE A 140 13.55 -12.69 9.92
CA PHE A 140 14.89 -13.11 9.48
C PHE A 140 15.99 -12.48 10.34
N GLY A 141 16.28 -12.97 11.55
CA GLY A 141 17.48 -12.57 12.33
C GLY A 141 17.71 -11.06 12.58
N ASN A 142 16.82 -10.20 12.10
CA ASN A 142 16.79 -8.74 12.08
C ASN A 142 15.70 -8.23 13.05
N ALA A 143 15.16 -9.13 13.89
CA ALA A 143 14.27 -8.75 14.99
C ALA A 143 14.94 -7.79 15.99
N ASP A 144 16.28 -7.69 15.94
CA ASP A 144 17.08 -6.84 16.81
C ASP A 144 17.53 -5.52 16.18
N ILE A 145 17.11 -5.18 14.95
CA ILE A 145 17.18 -3.78 14.51
C ILE A 145 15.95 -3.09 15.09
N SER A 146 15.93 -2.92 16.42
CA SER A 146 15.31 -1.72 16.94
C SER A 146 16.05 -0.57 16.27
N ALA A 147 15.30 0.36 15.69
CA ALA A 147 15.86 1.67 15.40
C ALA A 147 16.24 2.26 16.77
N ASP A 148 17.42 1.91 17.28
CA ASP A 148 18.03 2.48 18.47
C ASP A 148 18.49 3.89 18.08
N GLY A 149 17.50 4.75 17.86
CA GLY A 149 17.57 6.19 17.96
C GLY A 149 16.72 6.55 19.17
N GLU A 150 17.39 7.04 20.21
CA GLU A 150 16.84 7.51 21.47
C GLU A 150 15.48 8.23 21.32
N ASP A 151 14.53 7.84 22.18
CA ASP A 151 13.33 8.61 22.56
C ASP A 151 12.50 9.25 21.44
N ASN A 152 11.99 8.45 20.50
CA ASN A 152 10.82 8.83 19.69
C ASN A 152 9.73 7.75 19.75
N GLU A 153 8.95 7.74 20.84
CA GLU A 153 7.74 6.91 21.02
C GLU A 153 6.71 7.02 19.86
N ASP A 154 6.89 8.00 18.96
CA ASP A 154 5.96 8.28 17.87
C ASP A 154 6.37 7.72 16.49
N GLU A 155 7.62 7.25 16.30
CA GLU A 155 8.17 7.03 14.94
C GLU A 155 7.97 5.60 14.40
N TYR A 156 7.83 4.59 15.26
CA TYR A 156 7.58 3.21 14.82
C TYR A 156 6.39 2.58 15.55
N ASN A 157 5.18 2.99 15.17
CA ASN A 157 3.96 2.30 15.61
C ASN A 157 3.64 1.22 14.56
N PRO A 158 3.69 -0.09 14.87
CA PRO A 158 3.34 -1.13 13.92
C PRO A 158 1.91 -0.88 13.44
N GLU A 159 1.78 -0.65 12.13
CA GLU A 159 0.47 -0.45 11.53
C GLU A 159 -0.39 -1.67 11.79
N PRO A 160 -1.66 -1.46 12.18
CA PRO A 160 -2.56 -2.56 12.41
C PRO A 160 -2.73 -3.38 11.12
N GLU A 161 -2.34 -4.65 11.17
CA GLU A 161 -2.58 -5.61 10.09
C GLU A 161 -4.09 -5.72 9.85
N ASP A 162 -4.52 -5.62 8.59
CA ASP A 162 -5.86 -6.02 8.24
C ASP A 162 -5.87 -7.53 8.02
N GLU A 163 -6.70 -8.23 8.77
CA GLU A 163 -7.16 -9.57 8.42
C GLU A 163 -8.18 -9.40 7.27
N ASP A 164 -7.68 -9.16 6.07
CA ASP A 164 -8.40 -9.40 4.83
C ASP A 164 -8.07 -10.81 4.31
N LEU A 165 -8.93 -11.37 3.45
CA LEU A 165 -8.63 -12.61 2.73
C LEU A 165 -7.31 -12.53 1.95
N GLU A 166 -6.81 -11.31 1.70
CA GLU A 166 -5.48 -10.97 1.16
C GLU A 166 -4.32 -11.32 2.10
N GLY A 167 -4.54 -11.42 3.42
CA GLY A 167 -3.55 -11.89 4.37
C GLY A 167 -3.22 -13.38 4.24
N ASN A 168 -4.19 -14.22 3.86
CA ASN A 168 -4.02 -15.67 3.70
C ASN A 168 -3.78 -16.14 2.27
N PHE A 169 -4.04 -15.27 1.28
CA PHE A 169 -3.88 -15.61 -0.13
C PHE A 169 -2.82 -14.72 -0.79
N VAL A 170 -1.59 -15.24 -0.86
CA VAL A 170 -0.49 -14.59 -1.58
C VAL A 170 -0.57 -15.00 -3.06
N TRP A 171 -0.52 -14.07 -4.00
CA TRP A 171 -0.56 -14.38 -5.43
C TRP A 171 0.76 -14.89 -6.00
N ASP A 172 1.87 -14.41 -5.45
CA ASP A 172 3.22 -14.72 -5.91
C ASP A 172 3.93 -15.65 -4.92
N ASP A 173 5.18 -16.01 -5.23
CA ASP A 173 5.98 -16.82 -4.33
C ASP A 173 6.22 -16.08 -3.02
N GLU A 174 6.16 -16.83 -1.92
CA GLU A 174 6.29 -16.24 -0.59
C GLU A 174 7.69 -15.66 -0.38
N PRO A 175 7.81 -14.56 0.37
CA PRO A 175 9.12 -14.01 0.68
C PRO A 175 10.00 -15.06 1.35
N LEU A 176 11.30 -14.94 1.14
CA LEU A 176 12.29 -15.74 1.85
C LEU A 176 12.02 -15.60 3.37
N GLY A 177 12.19 -16.67 4.14
CA GLY A 177 12.08 -16.63 5.61
C GLY A 177 10.72 -17.03 6.18
N VAL A 178 9.72 -17.24 5.32
CA VAL A 178 8.54 -18.02 5.72
C VAL A 178 8.95 -19.47 5.91
N ASP A 179 8.40 -20.15 6.92
CA ASP A 179 8.62 -21.58 7.11
C ASP A 179 8.37 -22.31 5.78
N PRO A 180 9.40 -23.01 5.23
CA PRO A 180 9.33 -23.58 3.89
C PRO A 180 8.17 -24.57 3.75
N LEU A 181 7.80 -25.27 4.83
CA LEU A 181 6.64 -26.15 4.81
C LEU A 181 5.34 -25.36 4.64
N ASN A 182 5.13 -24.30 5.43
CA ASN A 182 3.96 -23.43 5.29
C ASN A 182 3.88 -22.74 3.92
N ALA A 183 5.03 -22.34 3.35
CA ALA A 183 5.07 -21.74 2.01
C ALA A 183 4.67 -22.73 0.92
N VAL A 184 5.13 -23.98 1.03
CA VAL A 184 4.73 -25.06 0.13
C VAL A 184 3.23 -25.36 0.29
N ILE A 185 2.73 -25.49 1.52
CA ILE A 185 1.31 -25.74 1.79
C ILE A 185 0.44 -24.63 1.20
N ARG A 186 0.80 -23.36 1.39
CA ARG A 186 0.05 -22.22 0.83
C ARG A 186 0.10 -22.18 -0.69
N ARG A 187 1.26 -22.45 -1.31
CA ARG A 187 1.39 -22.57 -2.77
C ARG A 187 0.52 -23.70 -3.31
N GLU A 188 0.60 -24.90 -2.72
CA GLU A 188 -0.20 -26.06 -3.13
C GLU A 188 -1.69 -25.78 -2.96
N ASN A 189 -2.12 -25.25 -1.82
CA ASN A 189 -3.52 -24.85 -1.58
C ASN A 189 -4.02 -23.84 -2.62
N ARG A 190 -3.17 -22.87 -3.01
CA ARG A 190 -3.48 -21.89 -4.05
C ARG A 190 -3.66 -22.55 -5.41
N GLU A 191 -2.73 -23.41 -5.80
CA GLU A 191 -2.78 -24.12 -7.08
C GLU A 191 -3.98 -25.06 -7.15
N GLU A 192 -4.25 -25.83 -6.09
CA GLU A 192 -5.42 -26.69 -5.99
C GLU A 192 -6.73 -25.88 -6.04
N MET A 193 -6.81 -24.80 -5.28
CA MET A 193 -7.98 -23.91 -5.30
C MET A 193 -8.24 -23.36 -6.71
N LEU A 194 -7.21 -22.85 -7.39
CA LEU A 194 -7.33 -22.37 -8.77
C LEU A 194 -7.69 -23.52 -9.74
N ALA A 195 -7.17 -24.73 -9.52
CA ALA A 195 -7.48 -25.92 -10.30
C ALA A 195 -8.97 -26.31 -10.21
N THR A 196 -9.62 -26.09 -9.07
CA THR A 196 -11.07 -26.34 -8.94
C THR A 196 -11.93 -25.36 -9.75
N MET A 197 -11.41 -24.19 -10.13
CA MET A 197 -12.11 -23.21 -10.94
C MET A 197 -12.07 -23.58 -12.43
N THR A 198 -13.17 -23.29 -13.14
CA THR A 198 -13.14 -23.37 -14.62
C THR A 198 -12.24 -22.26 -15.18
N GLY A 199 -11.68 -22.42 -16.38
CA GLY A 199 -10.82 -21.40 -16.99
C GLY A 199 -11.46 -19.99 -16.99
N LYS A 200 -12.75 -19.91 -17.33
CA LYS A 200 -13.53 -18.66 -17.32
C LYS A 200 -13.75 -18.06 -15.93
N GLN A 201 -13.89 -18.90 -14.90
CA GLN A 201 -13.99 -18.46 -13.50
C GLN A 201 -12.63 -17.96 -13.01
N ARG A 202 -11.57 -18.72 -13.30
CA ARG A 202 -10.20 -18.42 -12.92
C ARG A 202 -9.73 -17.10 -13.50
N GLU A 203 -9.97 -16.88 -14.79
CA GLU A 203 -9.62 -15.64 -15.49
C GLU A 203 -10.28 -14.41 -14.85
N ALA A 204 -11.60 -14.44 -14.65
CA ALA A 204 -12.31 -13.34 -13.98
C ALA A 204 -11.82 -13.15 -12.53
N PHE A 205 -11.53 -14.25 -11.81
CA PHE A 205 -11.03 -14.21 -10.44
C PHE A 205 -9.64 -13.57 -10.35
N ILE A 206 -8.72 -13.93 -11.24
CA ILE A 206 -7.38 -13.32 -11.30
C ILE A 206 -7.47 -11.84 -11.67
N LEU A 207 -8.25 -11.47 -12.70
CA LEU A 207 -8.41 -10.06 -13.10
C LEU A 207 -8.95 -9.20 -11.95
N HIS A 208 -9.91 -9.73 -11.19
CA HIS A 208 -10.50 -8.99 -10.08
C HIS A 208 -9.58 -8.89 -8.86
N TYR A 209 -8.99 -10.01 -8.43
CA TYR A 209 -8.29 -10.10 -7.14
C TYR A 209 -6.77 -10.00 -7.22
N LYS A 210 -6.15 -10.30 -8.38
CA LYS A 210 -4.71 -10.07 -8.60
C LYS A 210 -4.45 -8.68 -9.17
N TYR A 211 -5.26 -8.27 -10.15
CA TYR A 211 -5.04 -7.02 -10.87
C TYR A 211 -5.94 -5.86 -10.42
N GLY A 212 -6.83 -6.08 -9.46
CA GLY A 212 -7.70 -5.05 -8.89
C GLY A 212 -8.76 -4.51 -9.85
N TRP A 213 -9.05 -5.20 -10.96
CA TRP A 213 -9.99 -4.69 -11.95
C TRP A 213 -11.42 -4.72 -11.43
N THR A 214 -12.19 -3.68 -11.78
CA THR A 214 -13.63 -3.63 -11.51
C THR A 214 -14.38 -4.64 -12.38
N GLN A 215 -15.57 -5.06 -11.93
CA GLN A 215 -16.43 -5.97 -12.72
C GLN A 215 -16.76 -5.40 -14.11
N GLN A 216 -16.83 -4.07 -14.23
CA GLN A 216 -17.09 -3.39 -15.49
C GLN A 216 -15.89 -3.50 -16.44
N GLN A 217 -14.68 -3.20 -15.96
CA GLN A 217 -13.45 -3.34 -16.75
C GLN A 217 -13.23 -4.77 -17.24
N ILE A 218 -13.56 -5.76 -16.40
CA ILE A 218 -13.48 -7.19 -16.77
C ILE A 218 -14.54 -7.53 -17.82
N ALA A 219 -15.76 -6.99 -17.69
CA ALA A 219 -16.84 -7.19 -18.65
C ALA A 219 -16.46 -6.64 -20.03
N ASP A 220 -15.93 -5.43 -20.07
CA ASP A 220 -15.47 -4.76 -21.29
C ASP A 220 -14.30 -5.52 -21.94
N TYR A 221 -13.33 -5.99 -21.14
CA TYR A 221 -12.18 -6.74 -21.63
C TYR A 221 -12.53 -8.14 -22.16
N LEU A 222 -13.46 -8.83 -21.50
CA LEU A 222 -13.88 -10.19 -21.90
C LEU A 222 -15.01 -10.19 -22.94
N GLU A 223 -15.50 -9.01 -23.35
CA GLU A 223 -16.69 -8.82 -24.20
C GLU A 223 -17.92 -9.53 -23.63
N LEU A 224 -18.15 -9.38 -22.34
CA LEU A 224 -19.25 -10.01 -21.61
C LEU A 224 -20.16 -8.98 -20.97
N ASP A 225 -21.36 -9.42 -20.64
CA ASP A 225 -22.24 -8.67 -19.76
C ASP A 225 -21.72 -8.70 -18.30
N GLN A 226 -21.82 -7.57 -17.61
CA GLN A 226 -21.36 -7.40 -16.22
C GLN A 226 -21.99 -8.45 -15.28
N THR A 227 -23.25 -8.83 -15.53
CA THR A 227 -23.97 -9.85 -14.75
C THR A 227 -23.29 -11.21 -14.85
N THR A 228 -22.72 -11.53 -16.01
CA THR A 228 -21.97 -12.77 -16.25
C THR A 228 -20.65 -12.77 -15.48
N VAL A 229 -19.95 -11.64 -15.42
CA VAL A 229 -18.72 -11.49 -14.63
C VAL A 229 -19.01 -11.66 -13.14
N ARG A 230 -20.07 -11.03 -12.64
CA ARG A 230 -20.54 -11.17 -11.26
C ARG A 230 -20.80 -12.64 -10.90
N ASP A 231 -21.49 -13.38 -11.76
CA ASP A 231 -21.78 -14.79 -11.51
C ASP A 231 -20.50 -15.63 -11.51
N ARG A 232 -19.58 -15.39 -12.45
CA ARG A 232 -18.26 -16.07 -12.49
C ARG A 232 -17.49 -15.86 -11.18
N LEU A 233 -17.42 -14.62 -10.69
CA LEU A 233 -16.77 -14.28 -9.42
C LEU A 233 -17.48 -14.92 -8.23
N ARG A 234 -18.82 -14.90 -8.19
CA ARG A 234 -19.61 -15.52 -7.12
C ARG A 234 -19.36 -17.02 -7.02
N TYR A 235 -19.32 -17.74 -8.15
CA TYR A 235 -19.02 -19.16 -8.17
C TYR A 235 -17.55 -19.47 -7.84
N ALA A 236 -16.61 -18.62 -8.28
CA ALA A 236 -15.21 -18.72 -7.90
C ALA A 236 -15.02 -18.57 -6.38
N LEU A 237 -15.63 -17.54 -5.77
CA LEU A 237 -15.60 -17.30 -4.32
C LEU A 237 -16.22 -18.44 -3.51
N LYS A 238 -17.28 -19.07 -4.02
CA LYS A 238 -17.87 -20.24 -3.35
C LYS A 238 -16.89 -21.42 -3.28
N LYS A 239 -15.98 -21.54 -4.25
CA LYS A 239 -14.93 -22.56 -4.26
C LYS A 239 -13.77 -22.18 -3.35
N THR A 240 -13.35 -20.91 -3.34
CA THR A 240 -12.25 -20.44 -2.47
C THR A 240 -12.59 -20.56 -0.99
N LYS A 241 -13.84 -20.30 -0.58
CA LYS A 241 -14.28 -20.44 0.81
C LYS A 241 -14.05 -21.82 1.43
N LYS A 242 -13.88 -22.87 0.62
CA LYS A 242 -13.58 -24.23 1.12
C LYS A 242 -12.14 -24.42 1.59
N TYR A 243 -11.23 -23.54 1.17
CA TYR A 243 -9.79 -23.61 1.45
C TYR A 243 -9.36 -22.65 2.58
N PHE A 244 -10.21 -21.68 2.94
CA PHE A 244 -9.93 -20.67 3.98
C PHE A 244 -10.94 -20.69 5.14
N SER A 245 -11.74 -21.76 5.27
CA SER A 245 -12.72 -21.95 6.34
C SER A 245 -12.23 -22.93 7.38
#